data_AF-A0A2R7KZ93-F1
#
_entry.id   AF-A0A2R7KZ93-F1
#
_cell.length_a   1.000
_cell.length_b   1.000
_cell.length_c   1.000
_cell.angle_alpha   90.00
_cell.angle_beta   90.00
_cell.angle_gamma   90.00
#
_symmetry.space_group_name_H-M   'P 1'
#
loop_
_entity.id
_entity.type
_entity.pdbx_description
1 polymer ?
#
loop_
_entity_poly.entity_id
_entity_poly.type
_entity_poly.pdbx_seq_one_letter_code
_entity_poly.pdbx_strand_id
1 'polypeptide(L)' 'MKQNFIPEEPVKTFLEHVEGKSFTLVDVAVALDIDEETAVSILIYLIENKQLDVTCTWVPNKK' A
#
# COMPACT_ATOMS: atom_id res chain seq x y z
N MET A 1 -13.89 7.39 -18.09
CA MET A 1 -12.86 6.86 -17.18
C MET A 1 -13.54 6.62 -15.84
N LYS A 2 -13.59 5.38 -15.33
CA LYS A 2 -14.11 5.12 -13.97
C LYS A 2 -13.08 5.68 -13.00
N GLN A 3 -13.43 6.74 -12.28
CA GLN A 3 -12.64 7.17 -11.13
C GLN A 3 -12.82 6.05 -10.09
N ASN A 4 -11.78 5.25 -9.90
CA ASN A 4 -11.69 4.41 -8.70
C ASN A 4 -11.54 5.38 -7.54
N PHE A 5 -12.67 5.72 -6.91
CA PHE A 5 -12.69 6.60 -5.76
C PHE A 5 -12.05 5.86 -4.59
N ILE A 6 -10.76 6.10 -4.37
CA ILE A 6 -10.08 5.66 -3.17
C ILE A 6 -10.28 6.80 -2.15
N PRO A 7 -10.94 6.54 -1.01
CA PRO A 7 -11.16 7.59 -0.01
C PRO A 7 -9.81 8.13 0.51
N GLU A 8 -9.71 9.44 0.74
CA GLU A 8 -8.44 10.10 1.09
C GLU A 8 -7.87 9.64 2.45
N GLU A 9 -8.73 9.36 3.43
CA GLU A 9 -8.32 8.92 4.78
C GLU A 9 -7.54 7.58 4.78
N PRO A 10 -8.02 6.51 4.12
CA PRO A 10 -7.25 5.28 3.90
C PRO A 10 -5.90 5.51 3.23
N VAL A 11 -5.83 6.38 2.22
CA VAL A 11 -4.56 6.68 1.50
C VAL A 11 -3.55 7.33 2.44
N LYS A 12 -4.00 8.30 3.23
CA LYS A 12 -3.15 8.98 4.20
C LYS A 12 -2.66 8.03 5.28
N THR A 13 -3.57 7.24 5.85
CA THR A 13 -3.24 6.26 6.90
C THR A 13 -2.27 5.19 6.37
N PHE A 14 -2.45 4.74 5.12
CA PHE A 14 -1.52 3.84 4.46
C PHE A 14 -0.13 4.45 4.34
N LEU A 15 -0.05 5.69 3.83
CA LEU A 15 1.23 6.38 3.65
C LEU A 15 1.98 6.54 4.99
N GLU A 16 1.30 7.02 6.03
CA GLU A 16 1.87 7.17 7.38
C GLU A 16 2.33 5.83 7.98
N HIS A 17 1.62 4.73 7.66
CA HIS A 17 1.98 3.41 8.14
C HIS A 17 3.30 2.90 7.52
N VAL A 18 3.47 3.09 6.20
CA VAL A 18 4.58 2.52 5.41
C VAL A 18 5.78 3.43 5.26
N GLU A 19 5.64 4.74 5.51
CA GLU A 19 6.71 5.71 5.29
C GLU A 19 7.98 5.34 6.08
N GLY A 20 9.10 5.20 5.35
CA GLY A 20 10.41 4.88 5.91
C GLY A 20 10.57 3.46 6.45
N LYS A 21 9.63 2.55 6.20
CA LYS A 21 9.65 1.16 6.72
C LYS A 21 9.56 0.14 5.58
N SER A 22 10.15 -1.02 5.81
CA SER A 22 9.84 -2.21 5.00
C SER A 22 8.49 -2.76 5.43
N PHE A 23 7.66 -3.15 4.46
CA PHE A 23 6.33 -3.67 4.71
C PHE A 23 5.98 -4.80 3.72
N THR A 24 5.02 -5.63 4.09
CA THR A 24 4.29 -6.49 3.15
C THR A 24 2.86 -5.96 3.02
N LEU A 25 2.25 -6.09 1.84
CA LEU A 25 0.87 -5.64 1.63
C LEU A 25 -0.12 -6.33 2.57
N VAL A 26 0.13 -7.60 2.90
CA VAL A 26 -0.68 -8.37 3.85
C VAL A 26 -0.65 -7.74 5.24
N ASP A 27 0.54 -7.37 5.74
CA ASP A 27 0.66 -6.76 7.07
C ASP A 27 -0.03 -5.38 7.12
N VAL A 28 0.09 -4.60 6.04
CA VAL A 28 -0.57 -3.29 5.93
C VAL A 28 -2.08 -3.43 5.88
N ALA A 29 -2.60 -4.40 5.11
CA ALA A 29 -4.03 -4.67 5.03
C ALA A 29 -4.62 -5.03 6.40
N VAL A 30 -3.95 -5.93 7.14
CA VAL A 30 -4.33 -6.29 8.51
C VAL A 30 -4.27 -5.10 9.47
N ALA A 31 -3.21 -4.28 9.39
CA ALA A 31 -3.03 -3.14 10.28
C ALA A 31 -4.08 -2.03 10.07
N LEU A 32 -4.60 -1.90 8.84
CA LEU A 32 -5.58 -0.89 8.46
C LEU A 32 -7.03 -1.42 8.46
N ASP A 33 -7.24 -2.69 8.83
CA ASP A 33 -8.54 -3.37 8.77
C ASP A 33 -9.22 -3.25 7.39
N ILE A 34 -8.42 -3.44 6.33
CA ILE A 34 -8.86 -3.44 4.93
C ILE A 34 -8.49 -4.77 4.27
N ASP A 35 -9.15 -5.08 3.14
CA ASP A 35 -8.76 -6.21 2.32
C ASP A 35 -7.49 -5.92 1.50
N GLU A 36 -6.82 -7.00 1.07
CA GLU A 36 -5.56 -6.90 0.33
C GLU A 36 -5.73 -6.23 -1.05
N GLU A 37 -6.89 -6.38 -1.71
CA GLU A 37 -7.17 -5.75 -3.01
C GLU A 37 -7.28 -4.22 -2.86
N THR A 38 -7.90 -3.74 -1.78
CA THR A 38 -7.93 -2.32 -1.41
C THR A 38 -6.52 -1.80 -1.09
N ALA A 39 -5.73 -2.54 -0.31
CA ALA A 39 -4.34 -2.16 -0.02
C ALA A 39 -3.48 -2.06 -1.29
N VAL A 40 -3.64 -3.00 -2.23
CA VAL A 40 -2.99 -2.96 -3.56
C VAL A 40 -3.44 -1.74 -4.35
N SER A 41 -4.74 -1.44 -4.36
CA SER A 41 -5.30 -0.29 -5.09
C SER A 41 -4.74 1.03 -4.55
N ILE A 42 -4.61 1.17 -3.23
CA ILE A 42 -3.98 2.33 -2.58
C ILE A 42 -2.50 2.43 -2.96
N LEU A 43 -1.75 1.32 -2.91
CA LEU A 43 -0.34 1.31 -3.30
C LEU A 43 -0.14 1.77 -4.75
N ILE A 44 -0.93 1.24 -5.69
CA ILE A 44 -0.88 1.64 -7.10
C ILE A 44 -1.15 3.14 -7.23
N TYR A 45 -2.20 3.64 -6.57
CA TYR A 45 -2.53 5.05 -6.58
C TYR A 45 -1.38 5.93 -6.07
N LEU A 46 -0.75 5.57 -4.95
CA LEU A 46 0.37 6.32 -4.38
C LEU A 46 1.58 6.36 -5.32
N ILE A 47 1.89 5.26 -6.00
CA ILE A 47 2.99 5.17 -6.97
C ILE A 47 2.69 5.99 -8.23
N GLU A 48 1.50 5.83 -8.81
CA GLU A 48 1.10 6.56 -10.03
C GLU A 48 1.10 8.09 -9.82
N ASN A 49 0.75 8.53 -8.62
CA ASN A 49 0.77 9.94 -8.23
C ASN A 49 2.13 10.42 -7.68
N LYS A 50 3.17 9.58 -7.69
CA LYS A 50 4.53 9.88 -7.20
C LYS A 50 4.56 10.33 -5.73
N GLN A 51 3.63 9.82 -4.92
CA GLN A 51 3.54 10.11 -3.49
C GLN A 51 4.29 9.09 -2.64
N LEU A 52 4.60 7.92 -3.20
CA LEU A 52 5.40 6.89 -2.55
C LEU A 52 6.37 6.28 -3.54
N ASP A 53 7.66 6.29 -3.18
CA ASP A 53 8.71 5.57 -3.91
C ASP A 53 8.96 4.23 -3.22
N VAL A 54 8.90 3.13 -3.98
CA VAL A 54 9.01 1.78 -3.45
C VAL A 54 10.12 1.01 -4.14
N THR A 55 10.89 0.28 -3.35
CA THR A 55 11.87 -0.68 -3.86
C THR A 55 11.45 -2.08 -3.48
N CYS A 56 11.14 -2.91 -4.46
CA CYS A 56 10.79 -4.31 -4.22
C CYS A 56 12.06 -5.13 -3.94
N THR A 57 12.10 -5.78 -2.78
CA THR A 57 13.18 -6.70 -2.42
C THR A 57 12.66 -8.14 -2.51
N TRP A 58 13.35 -8.99 -3.27
CA TRP A 58 13.00 -10.40 -3.36
C TRP A 58 13.53 -11.13 -2.12
N VAL A 59 12.62 -11.63 -1.28
CA VAL A 59 13.00 -12.39 -0.08
C VAL A 59 12.91 -13.88 -0.41
N PRO A 60 14.05 -14.62 -0.44
CA PRO A 60 14.01 -16.05 -0.69
C PRO A 60 13.24 -16.75 0.44
N ASN A 61 12.25 -17.53 0.05
CA ASN A 61 11.44 -18.30 0.99
C ASN A 61 12.32 -19.39 1.63
N LYS A 62 12.75 -19.18 2.88
CA LYS A 62 13.49 -20.18 3.65
C LYS A 62 12.52 -21.28 4.10
N LYS A 63 12.12 -22.13 3.16
CA LYS A 63 11.51 -23.42 3.48
C LYS A 63 12.60 -24.45 3.77
#